data_AF-C7IZY1-F1
#
_entry.id   AF-C7IZY1-F1
#
_cell.length_a   1.000
_cell.length_b   1.000
_cell.length_c   1.000
_cell.angle_alpha   90.00
_cell.angle_beta   90.00
_cell.angle_gamma   90.00
#
_symmetry.space_group_name_H-M   'P 1'
#
loop_
_entity.id
_entity.type
_entity.pdbx_description
1 polymer ?
#
loop_
_entity_poly.entity_id
_entity_poly.type
_entity_poly.pdbx_seq_one_letter_code
_entity_poly.pdbx_strand_id
1 'polypeptide(L)'
;MAHVLISQLSFGDSNKRILARVSRLWNFTDLNNHTKIFHTDLVLLDEMGTSIHAQIYPPITEKMKPLLKEEKVYYIDSFTVRAANRTYRPVANNLMILFSKWTTLEEHINVPPHFPGITFSLTPFEDVPSLVEKNSFYVGNNILLLCYNYCYIHLLQCHIILLNLYAISLKLVQSLLYVLSPETLRA
;
A
#
# COMPACT_ATOMS: atom_id res chain seq x y z
N MET A 1 22.00 20.09 17.46
CA MET A 1 22.40 20.26 16.05
C MET A 1 21.15 20.62 15.25
N ALA A 2 21.27 21.50 14.25
CA ALA A 2 20.17 21.77 13.33
C ALA A 2 19.82 20.48 12.55
N HIS A 3 18.53 20.26 12.30
CA HIS A 3 18.09 19.15 11.46
C HIS A 3 18.11 19.56 9.99
N VAL A 4 18.21 18.59 9.10
CA VAL A 4 18.17 18.76 7.64
C VAL A 4 16.88 18.17 7.08
N LEU A 5 16.48 18.62 5.89
CA LEU A 5 15.36 18.03 5.15
C LEU A 5 15.78 16.70 4.52
N ILE A 6 14.81 15.82 4.26
CA ILE A 6 15.10 14.53 3.60
C ILE A 6 15.66 14.76 2.19
N SER A 7 15.21 15.81 1.49
CA SER A 7 15.70 16.19 0.16
C SER A 7 17.18 16.62 0.13
N GLN A 8 17.77 16.94 1.28
CA GLN A 8 19.17 17.37 1.41
C GLN A 8 20.11 16.20 1.71
N LEU A 9 19.58 14.99 1.90
CA LEU A 9 20.37 13.80 2.17
C LEU A 9 21.12 13.34 0.92
N SER A 10 22.37 12.94 1.11
CA SER A 10 23.23 12.38 0.06
C SER A 10 23.65 10.96 0.38
N PHE A 11 23.92 10.17 -0.66
CA PHE A 11 24.44 8.81 -0.48
C PHE A 11 25.71 8.81 0.38
N GLY A 12 25.74 7.95 1.40
CA GLY A 12 26.88 7.81 2.31
C GLY A 12 26.85 8.73 3.53
N ASP A 13 25.90 9.65 3.65
CA ASP A 13 25.72 10.45 4.87
C ASP A 13 25.50 9.53 6.09
N SER A 14 26.25 9.76 7.18
CA SER A 14 26.20 8.89 8.38
C SER A 14 25.91 9.61 9.70
N ASN A 15 26.04 10.95 9.72
CA ASN A 15 25.94 11.79 10.92
C ASN A 15 25.05 13.01 10.63
N LYS A 16 23.84 12.75 10.12
CA LYS A 16 22.82 13.78 9.89
C LYS A 16 21.68 13.58 10.86
N ARG A 17 21.02 14.69 11.19
CA ARG A 17 19.79 14.72 12.00
C ARG A 17 18.63 15.15 11.11
N ILE A 18 17.54 14.40 11.11
CA ILE A 18 16.29 14.75 10.42
C ILE A 18 15.15 14.87 11.43
N LEU A 19 14.14 15.65 11.09
CA LEU A 19 12.86 15.68 11.80
C LEU A 19 11.82 15.00 10.90
N ALA A 20 11.33 13.84 11.31
CA ALA A 20 10.43 13.06 10.47
C ALA A 20 9.30 12.37 11.24
N ARG A 21 8.13 12.28 10.62
CA ARG A 21 7.00 11.47 11.07
C ARG A 21 7.17 10.03 10.61
N VAL A 22 6.92 9.08 11.50
CA VAL A 22 6.75 7.67 11.14
C VAL A 22 5.36 7.50 10.53
N SER A 23 5.27 7.49 9.20
CA SER A 23 4.00 7.36 8.49
C SER A 23 3.49 5.92 8.53
N ARG A 24 4.40 4.95 8.39
CA ARG A 24 4.09 3.51 8.36
C ARG A 24 5.25 2.73 8.99
N LEU A 25 4.94 1.65 9.69
CA LEU A 25 5.87 0.78 10.40
C LEU A 25 5.42 -0.68 10.27
N TRP A 26 6.23 -1.55 9.67
CA TRP A 26 5.90 -2.97 9.55
C TRP A 26 7.11 -3.88 9.68
N ASN A 27 6.87 -5.15 10.06
CA ASN A 27 7.92 -6.16 10.17
C ASN A 27 7.94 -7.04 8.93
N PHE A 28 9.11 -7.20 8.34
CA PHE A 28 9.36 -8.20 7.32
C PHE A 28 9.72 -9.52 8.00
N THR A 29 8.81 -10.48 7.93
CA THR A 29 8.91 -11.80 8.58
C THR A 29 9.03 -12.92 7.57
N ASP A 30 9.55 -14.07 8.04
CA ASP A 30 9.53 -15.30 7.25
C ASP A 30 8.10 -15.78 7.00
N LEU A 31 7.82 -16.25 5.79
CA LEU A 31 6.53 -16.81 5.40
C LEU A 31 6.18 -18.07 6.21
N ASN A 32 7.19 -18.84 6.60
CA ASN A 32 7.00 -20.10 7.33
C ASN A 32 7.05 -19.92 8.84
N ASN A 33 7.63 -18.81 9.31
CA ASN A 33 7.79 -18.55 10.74
C ASN A 33 7.72 -17.05 11.05
N HIS A 34 6.52 -16.59 11.37
CA HIS A 34 6.25 -15.20 11.74
C HIS A 34 6.98 -14.71 13.00
N THR A 35 7.56 -15.61 13.80
CA THR A 35 8.39 -15.22 14.96
C THR A 35 9.77 -14.71 14.54
N LYS A 36 10.24 -15.08 13.35
CA LYS A 36 11.54 -14.66 12.80
C LYS A 36 11.37 -13.38 11.98
N ILE A 37 11.71 -12.25 12.59
CA ILE A 37 11.77 -10.94 11.93
C ILE A 37 13.14 -10.79 11.25
N PHE A 38 13.16 -10.54 9.95
CA PHE A 38 14.39 -10.24 9.21
C PHE A 38 14.79 -8.77 9.37
N HIS A 39 13.82 -7.86 9.23
CA HIS A 39 13.98 -6.42 9.42
C HIS A 39 12.62 -5.77 9.67
N THR A 40 12.67 -4.56 10.19
CA THR A 40 11.50 -3.67 10.32
C THR A 40 11.70 -2.52 9.35
N ASP A 41 10.68 -2.27 8.55
CA ASP A 41 10.64 -1.19 7.58
C ASP A 41 9.81 -0.03 8.10
N LEU A 42 10.21 1.18 7.71
CA LEU A 42 9.53 2.42 8.03
C LEU A 42 9.41 3.29 6.79
N VAL A 43 8.31 4.05 6.72
CA VAL A 43 8.22 5.21 5.84
C VAL A 43 8.26 6.46 6.69
N LEU A 44 9.27 7.29 6.44
CA LEU A 44 9.48 8.56 7.13
C LEU A 44 9.03 9.71 6.23
N LEU A 45 8.41 10.73 6.82
CA LEU A 45 7.98 11.96 6.16
C LEU A 45 8.58 13.19 6.84
N ASP A 46 9.16 14.11 6.09
CA ASP A 46 9.56 15.41 6.62
C ASP A 46 8.42 16.44 6.55
N GLU A 47 8.70 17.65 7.04
CA GLU A 47 7.74 18.77 7.04
C GLU A 47 7.30 19.21 5.64
N MET A 48 8.12 18.94 4.62
CA MET A 48 7.84 19.27 3.21
C MET A 48 7.03 18.16 2.51
N GLY A 49 6.78 17.03 3.18
CA GLY A 49 6.12 15.86 2.60
C GLY A 49 7.02 14.97 1.78
N THR A 50 8.34 15.22 1.80
CA THR A 50 9.31 14.31 1.20
C THR A 50 9.32 13.02 2.00
N SER A 51 9.22 11.89 1.29
CA SER A 51 9.20 10.58 1.91
C SER A 51 10.50 9.83 1.68
N ILE A 52 10.92 9.03 2.66
CA ILE A 52 12.08 8.13 2.53
C ILE A 52 11.80 6.80 3.23
N HIS A 53 12.30 5.73 2.63
CA HIS A 53 12.26 4.39 3.21
C HIS A 53 13.37 4.28 4.25
N ALA A 54 13.07 3.70 5.41
CA ALA A 54 14.08 3.34 6.40
C ALA A 54 13.98 1.87 6.82
N GLN A 55 15.11 1.28 7.19
CA GLN A 55 15.21 -0.11 7.62
C GLN A 55 15.97 -0.26 8.94
N ILE A 56 15.48 -1.18 9.77
CA ILE A 56 16.08 -1.56 11.05
C ILE A 56 16.25 -3.07 11.06
N TYR A 57 17.48 -3.53 11.25
CA TYR A 57 17.80 -4.96 11.35
C TYR A 57 17.93 -5.39 12.82
N PRO A 58 17.58 -6.64 13.16
CA PRO A 58 17.90 -7.24 14.44
C PRO A 58 19.43 -7.22 14.70
N PRO A 59 19.87 -7.10 15.97
CA PRO A 59 19.07 -7.04 17.19
C PRO A 59 18.59 -5.62 17.55
N ILE A 60 18.95 -4.60 16.76
CA ILE A 60 18.65 -3.19 17.06
C ILE A 60 17.14 -2.94 17.06
N THR A 61 16.42 -3.63 16.18
CA THR A 61 14.96 -3.61 16.09
C THR A 61 14.28 -3.79 17.45
N GLU A 62 14.73 -4.74 18.27
CA GLU A 62 14.10 -5.03 19.58
C GLU A 62 14.22 -3.85 20.54
N LYS A 63 15.32 -3.11 20.48
CA LYS A 63 15.57 -1.92 21.31
C LYS A 63 14.80 -0.70 20.81
N MET A 64 14.68 -0.53 19.48
CA MET A 64 14.05 0.65 18.88
C MET A 64 12.53 0.53 18.78
N LYS A 65 11.99 -0.69 18.66
CA LYS A 65 10.55 -0.96 18.55
C LYS A 65 9.69 -0.33 19.66
N PRO A 66 10.03 -0.38 20.97
CA PRO A 66 9.23 0.28 21.99
C PRO A 66 9.26 1.82 21.91
N LEU A 67 10.27 2.40 21.28
CA LEU A 67 10.46 3.85 21.15
C LEU A 67 9.71 4.42 19.94
N LEU A 68 9.58 3.62 18.87
CA LEU A 68 8.95 4.01 17.62
C LEU A 68 7.45 3.69 17.62
N LYS A 69 6.64 4.70 17.34
CA LYS A 69 5.20 4.57 17.16
C LYS A 69 4.81 5.22 15.84
N GLU A 70 3.86 4.62 15.14
CA GLU A 70 3.25 5.24 13.96
C GLU A 70 2.62 6.58 14.32
N GLU A 71 2.54 7.47 13.33
CA GLU A 71 1.99 8.84 13.40
C GLU A 71 2.81 9.84 14.25
N LYS A 72 3.72 9.35 15.08
CA LYS A 72 4.62 10.18 15.90
C LYS A 72 5.77 10.76 15.09
N VAL A 73 6.23 11.93 15.52
CA VAL A 73 7.33 12.67 14.90
C VAL A 73 8.55 12.57 15.79
N TYR A 74 9.70 12.31 15.19
CA TYR A 74 10.96 12.13 15.90
C TYR A 74 12.05 12.95 15.26
N TYR A 75 12.95 13.47 16.10
CA TYR A 75 14.30 13.73 15.67
C TYR A 75 15.06 12.41 15.60
N ILE A 76 15.62 12.13 14.43
CA ILE A 76 16.36 10.91 14.13
C ILE A 76 17.77 11.35 13.78
N ASP A 77 18.76 10.85 14.51
CA ASP A 77 20.18 11.23 14.34
C ASP A 77 21.05 9.99 14.12
N SER A 78 22.25 10.18 13.58
CA SER A 78 23.30 9.15 13.48
C SER A 78 22.82 7.89 12.75
N PHE A 79 22.20 8.10 11.59
CA PHE A 79 21.75 7.06 10.66
C PHE A 79 22.60 7.08 9.38
N THR A 80 22.61 5.98 8.62
CA THR A 80 23.34 5.89 7.36
C THR A 80 22.41 5.98 6.15
N VAL A 81 22.76 6.81 5.16
CA VAL A 81 22.04 6.91 3.89
C VAL A 81 22.63 5.96 2.87
N ARG A 82 21.78 5.15 2.24
CA ARG A 82 22.14 4.16 1.22
C ARG A 82 21.27 4.35 -0.03
N ALA A 83 21.65 3.70 -1.13
CA ALA A 83 20.78 3.58 -2.27
C ALA A 83 19.56 2.73 -1.90
N ALA A 84 18.38 3.14 -2.35
CA ALA A 84 17.15 2.40 -2.11
C ALA A 84 17.20 1.02 -2.76
N ASN A 85 16.43 0.08 -2.21
CA ASN A 85 16.30 -1.27 -2.77
C ASN A 85 15.85 -1.23 -4.24
N ARG A 86 16.33 -2.14 -5.08
CA ARG A 86 15.93 -2.14 -6.52
C ARG A 86 14.47 -2.53 -6.71
N THR A 87 13.97 -3.39 -5.83
CA THR A 87 12.64 -3.99 -5.86
C THR A 87 11.94 -3.78 -4.54
N TYR A 88 10.61 -3.85 -4.55
CA TYR A 88 9.76 -3.75 -3.37
C TYR A 88 10.04 -2.47 -2.57
N ARG A 89 10.14 -1.33 -3.27
CA ARG A 89 10.27 -0.03 -2.59
C ARG A 89 8.89 0.46 -2.15
N PRO A 90 8.74 0.96 -0.90
CA PRO A 90 7.48 1.56 -0.46
C PRO A 90 7.30 2.99 -0.98
N VAL A 91 8.39 3.68 -1.33
CA VAL A 91 8.39 5.08 -1.79
C VAL A 91 9.30 5.26 -3.01
N ALA A 92 9.03 6.29 -3.82
CA ALA A 92 9.77 6.60 -5.05
C ALA A 92 11.18 7.17 -4.83
N ASN A 93 11.58 7.42 -3.57
CA ASN A 93 12.90 7.94 -3.26
C ASN A 93 14.01 6.94 -3.69
N ASN A 94 15.05 7.46 -4.34
CA ASN A 94 16.21 6.67 -4.75
C ASN A 94 17.19 6.39 -3.62
N LEU A 95 17.01 7.06 -2.48
CA LEU A 95 17.76 6.85 -1.25
C LEU A 95 16.89 6.16 -0.20
N MET A 96 17.56 5.50 0.73
CA MET A 96 16.96 4.92 1.92
C MET A 96 17.86 5.16 3.14
N ILE A 97 17.26 5.07 4.32
CA ILE A 97 17.96 5.21 5.58
C ILE A 97 18.14 3.83 6.22
N LEU A 98 19.34 3.55 6.72
CA LEU A 98 19.65 2.39 7.51
C LEU A 98 19.93 2.82 8.94
N PHE A 99 19.15 2.30 9.88
CA PHE A 99 19.38 2.53 11.29
C PHE A 99 20.53 1.67 11.77
N SER A 100 21.37 2.26 12.61
CA SER A 100 22.52 1.61 13.22
C SER A 100 22.34 1.57 14.73
N LYS A 101 23.25 0.89 15.43
CA LYS A 101 23.28 0.89 16.90
C LYS A 101 23.52 2.28 17.51
N TRP A 102 23.97 3.24 16.69
CA TRP A 102 24.24 4.61 17.10
C TRP A 102 23.07 5.55 16.84
N THR A 103 22.03 5.08 16.13
CA THR A 103 20.88 5.91 15.79
C THR A 103 20.11 6.25 17.05
N THR A 104 19.88 7.55 17.26
CA THR A 104 19.12 8.07 18.39
C THR A 104 17.76 8.59 17.93
N LEU A 105 16.78 8.50 18.82
CA LEU A 105 15.40 8.93 18.58
C LEU A 105 14.96 9.84 19.72
N GLU A 106 14.48 11.04 19.40
CA GLU A 106 13.87 11.95 20.37
C GLU A 106 12.47 12.32 19.86
N GLU A 107 11.41 11.96 20.59
CA GLU A 107 10.03 12.29 20.20
C GLU A 107 9.81 13.80 20.23
N HIS A 108 9.25 14.34 19.14
CA HIS A 108 8.86 15.73 19.03
C HIS A 108 7.36 15.87 19.33
N ILE A 109 7.05 16.34 20.53
CA ILE A 109 5.67 16.38 21.07
C ILE A 109 4.84 17.49 20.39
N ASN A 110 5.44 18.65 20.14
CA ASN A 110 4.76 19.85 19.62
C ASN A 110 4.82 19.90 18.09
N VAL A 111 4.14 18.96 17.43
CA VAL A 111 4.16 18.86 15.97
C VAL A 111 3.35 20.00 15.34
N PRO A 112 3.91 20.73 14.35
CA PRO A 112 3.15 21.73 13.62
C PRO A 112 1.91 21.13 12.92
N PRO A 113 0.78 21.85 12.86
CA PRO A 113 -0.45 21.33 12.26
C PRO A 113 -0.33 21.03 10.76
N HIS A 114 0.63 21.64 10.07
CA HIS A 114 0.89 21.41 8.65
C HIS A 114 1.77 20.19 8.37
N PHE A 115 2.28 19.50 9.41
CA PHE A 115 3.17 18.36 9.19
C PHE A 115 2.39 17.21 8.53
N PRO A 116 2.83 16.69 7.36
CA PRO A 116 2.08 15.70 6.61
C PRO A 116 2.02 14.34 7.31
N GLY A 117 0.86 13.69 7.31
CA GLY A 117 0.61 12.41 8.00
C GLY A 117 0.96 11.19 7.17
N ILE A 118 0.52 11.21 5.91
CA ILE A 118 0.59 10.07 5.01
C ILE A 118 1.03 10.54 3.63
N THR A 119 1.82 9.71 2.95
CA THR A 119 2.18 9.87 1.54
C THR A 119 1.46 8.83 0.69
N PHE A 120 1.05 9.23 -0.52
CA PHE A 120 0.43 8.37 -1.51
C PHE A 120 1.09 8.61 -2.87
N SER A 121 1.27 7.52 -3.63
CA SER A 121 1.63 7.58 -5.05
C SER A 121 0.43 7.08 -5.83
N LEU A 122 -0.41 8.01 -6.29
CA LEU A 122 -1.61 7.67 -7.05
C LEU A 122 -1.19 7.28 -8.47
N THR A 123 -1.68 6.12 -8.93
CA THR A 123 -1.51 5.67 -10.31
C THR A 123 -2.88 5.70 -10.98
N PRO A 124 -3.03 6.34 -12.16
CA PRO A 124 -4.26 6.26 -12.94
C PRO A 124 -4.66 4.81 -13.21
N PHE A 125 -5.96 4.53 -13.19
CA PHE A 125 -6.45 3.16 -13.36
C PHE A 125 -6.01 2.53 -14.69
N GLU A 126 -5.96 3.33 -15.75
CA GLU A 126 -5.49 2.93 -17.09
C GLU A 126 -4.03 2.46 -17.13
N ASP A 127 -3.19 2.95 -16.21
CA ASP A 127 -1.77 2.61 -16.12
C ASP A 127 -1.51 1.40 -15.22
N VAL A 128 -2.49 0.96 -14.43
CA VAL A 128 -2.37 -0.19 -13.52
C VAL A 128 -1.96 -1.48 -14.26
N PRO A 129 -2.50 -1.83 -15.44
CA PRO A 129 -2.04 -2.98 -16.21
C PRO A 129 -0.54 -2.94 -16.53
N SER A 130 0.04 -1.75 -16.68
CA SER A 130 1.47 -1.60 -16.94
C SER A 130 2.35 -1.97 -15.74
N LEU A 131 1.77 -2.08 -14.54
CA LEU A 131 2.46 -2.43 -13.30
C LEU A 131 2.40 -3.94 -13.00
N VAL A 132 1.64 -4.71 -13.77
CA VAL A 132 1.58 -6.17 -13.67
C VAL A 132 2.99 -6.74 -13.85
N GLU A 133 3.39 -7.66 -12.97
CA GLU A 133 4.73 -8.28 -12.91
C GLU A 133 5.90 -7.33 -12.59
N LYS A 134 5.68 -6.01 -12.49
CA LYS A 134 6.71 -5.07 -12.05
C LYS A 134 6.81 -5.10 -10.53
N ASN A 135 7.96 -5.56 -10.03
CA ASN A 135 8.27 -5.63 -8.61
C ASN A 135 9.04 -4.40 -8.10
N SER A 136 9.09 -3.30 -8.85
CA SER A 136 9.87 -2.11 -8.46
C SER A 136 9.34 -1.45 -7.17
N PHE A 137 8.02 -1.47 -6.97
CA PHE A 137 7.33 -0.92 -5.82
C PHE A 137 6.48 -1.99 -5.12
N TYR A 138 6.10 -1.73 -3.87
CA TYR A 138 5.04 -2.51 -3.20
C TYR A 138 3.67 -2.16 -3.81
N VAL A 139 3.44 -2.62 -5.03
CA VAL A 139 2.10 -2.71 -5.62
C VAL A 139 1.60 -4.09 -5.20
N GLY A 140 0.55 -4.16 -4.40
CA GLY A 140 0.06 -5.42 -3.85
C GLY A 140 -0.07 -6.48 -4.95
N ASN A 141 0.77 -7.52 -4.89
CA ASN A 141 0.82 -8.60 -5.88
C ASN A 141 -0.39 -9.56 -5.78
N ASN A 142 -1.57 -9.05 -5.41
CA ASN A 142 -2.82 -9.80 -5.37
C ASN A 142 -3.70 -9.50 -6.60
N ILE A 143 -3.09 -9.43 -7.79
CA ILE A 143 -3.83 -9.38 -9.06
C ILE A 143 -4.66 -10.65 -9.27
N LEU A 144 -4.24 -11.81 -8.74
CA LEU A 144 -5.04 -13.03 -8.79
C LEU A 144 -6.40 -12.85 -8.09
N LEU A 145 -6.46 -12.14 -6.96
CA LEU A 145 -7.73 -11.86 -6.26
C LEU A 145 -8.59 -10.84 -7.00
N LEU A 146 -7.98 -9.86 -7.67
CA LEU A 146 -8.72 -8.88 -8.48
C LEU A 146 -9.27 -9.53 -9.76
N CYS A 147 -8.48 -10.33 -10.48
CA CYS A 147 -8.96 -11.08 -11.64
C CYS A 147 -10.03 -12.11 -11.26
N TYR A 148 -9.88 -12.81 -10.13
CA TYR A 148 -10.90 -13.76 -9.66
C TYR A 148 -12.21 -13.06 -9.32
N ASN A 149 -12.17 -11.91 -8.62
CA ASN A 149 -13.36 -11.13 -8.33
C ASN A 149 -13.98 -10.52 -9.60
N TYR A 150 -13.17 -9.99 -10.52
CA TYR A 150 -13.68 -9.39 -11.77
C TYR A 150 -14.33 -10.45 -12.67
N CYS A 151 -13.72 -11.63 -12.79
CA CYS A 151 -14.28 -12.75 -13.54
C CYS A 151 -15.58 -13.28 -12.88
N TYR A 152 -15.60 -13.37 -11.54
CA TYR A 152 -16.79 -13.79 -10.79
C TYR A 152 -17.95 -12.80 -10.93
N ILE A 153 -17.70 -11.49 -10.88
CA ILE A 153 -18.71 -10.45 -11.10
C ILE A 153 -19.26 -10.52 -12.53
N HIS A 154 -18.38 -10.67 -13.54
CA HIS A 154 -18.80 -10.74 -14.93
C HIS A 154 -19.59 -12.03 -15.24
N LEU A 155 -19.24 -13.16 -14.61
CA LEU A 155 -19.99 -14.41 -14.68
C LEU A 155 -21.36 -14.30 -14.01
N LEU A 156 -21.46 -13.67 -12.83
CA LEU A 156 -22.75 -13.44 -12.16
C LEU A 156 -23.67 -12.57 -13.01
N GLN A 157 -23.13 -11.53 -13.63
CA GLN A 157 -23.91 -10.62 -14.48
C GLN A 157 -24.45 -11.33 -15.73
N CYS A 158 -23.65 -12.19 -16.36
CA CYS A 158 -24.12 -13.06 -17.44
C CYS A 158 -25.23 -14.02 -16.99
N HIS A 159 -25.10 -14.62 -15.79
CA HIS A 159 -26.11 -15.55 -15.26
C HIS A 159 -27.45 -14.85 -14.98
N ILE A 160 -27.42 -13.64 -14.42
CA ILE A 160 -28.61 -12.82 -14.17
C ILE A 160 -29.28 -12.41 -15.50
N ILE A 161 -28.51 -12.05 -16.52
CA ILE A 161 -29.04 -11.70 -17.85
C ILE A 161 -29.73 -12.92 -18.50
N LEU A 162 -29.12 -14.10 -18.41
CA LEU A 162 -29.70 -15.35 -18.92
C LEU A 162 -31.00 -15.74 -18.20
N LEU A 163 -31.06 -15.61 -16.87
CA LEU A 163 -32.28 -15.85 -16.10
C LEU A 163 -33.40 -14.89 -16.47
N ASN A 164 -33.08 -13.61 -16.68
CA ASN A 164 -34.05 -12.61 -17.12
C ASN A 164 -34.56 -12.89 -18.55
N LEU A 165 -33.68 -13.24 -19.49
CA LEU A 165 -34.07 -13.64 -20.84
C LEU A 165 -34.98 -14.88 -20.84
N TYR A 166 -34.66 -15.87 -20.02
CA TYR A 166 -35.50 -17.06 -19.85
C TYR A 166 -36.88 -16.72 -19.29
N ALA A 167 -36.96 -15.89 -18.25
CA ALA A 167 -38.21 -15.45 -17.66
C ALA A 167 -39.08 -14.65 -18.66
N ILE A 168 -38.46 -13.79 -19.48
CA ILE A 168 -39.13 -13.08 -20.58
C ILE A 168 -39.67 -14.06 -21.61
N SER A 169 -38.88 -15.07 -21.98
CA SER A 169 -39.32 -16.11 -22.93
C SER A 169 -40.52 -16.90 -22.42
N LEU A 170 -40.54 -17.26 -21.13
CA LEU A 170 -41.68 -17.95 -20.51
C LEU A 170 -42.94 -17.08 -20.55
N LYS A 171 -42.82 -15.79 -20.22
CA LYS A 171 -43.95 -14.85 -20.28
C LYS A 171 -44.49 -14.69 -21.69
N LEU A 172 -43.62 -14.63 -22.70
CA LEU A 172 -44.01 -14.61 -24.11
C LEU A 172 -44.74 -15.88 -24.53
N VAL A 173 -44.21 -17.05 -24.17
CA VAL A 173 -44.84 -18.35 -24.47
C VAL A 173 -46.19 -18.48 -23.78
N GLN A 174 -46.30 -18.05 -22.52
CA GLN A 174 -47.54 -18.07 -21.75
C GLN A 174 -48.58 -17.08 -22.31
N SER A 175 -48.15 -15.91 -22.79
CA SER A 175 -49.00 -14.95 -23.49
C SER A 175 -49.46 -15.47 -24.87
N LEU A 176 -48.58 -16.16 -25.60
CA LEU A 176 -48.92 -16.80 -26.87
C LEU A 176 -49.93 -17.95 -26.69
N LEU A 177 -49.73 -18.78 -25.66
CA LEU A 177 -50.67 -19.84 -25.26
C LEU A 177 -52.04 -19.28 -24.85
N TYR A 178 -52.05 -18.12 -24.17
CA TYR A 178 -53.30 -17.43 -23.82
C TYR A 178 -54.03 -16.89 -25.06
N VAL A 179 -53.31 -16.33 -26.04
CA VAL A 179 -53.88 -15.84 -27.30
C VAL A 179 -54.37 -16.99 -28.20
N LEU A 180 -53.73 -18.15 -28.14
CA LEU A 180 -54.11 -19.35 -28.89
C LEU A 180 -55.12 -20.25 -28.16
N SER A 181 -55.59 -19.84 -26.98
CA SER A 181 -56.63 -20.56 -26.25
C SER A 181 -57.96 -20.49 -27.01
N PRO A 182 -58.69 -21.60 -27.16
CA PRO A 182 -59.92 -21.65 -27.95
C PRO A 182 -61.09 -20.79 -27.40
N GLU A 183 -60.94 -20.21 -26.21
CA GLU A 183 -61.93 -19.27 -25.62
C GLU A 183 -61.79 -17.83 -26.14
N THR A 184 -60.59 -17.38 -26.54
CA THR A 184 -60.34 -16.02 -27.05
C THR A 184 -60.56 -15.87 -28.57
N LEU A 185 -60.62 -16.97 -29.32
CA LEU A 185 -60.88 -16.99 -30.77
C LEU A 185 -62.38 -17.07 -31.15
N ARG A 186 -63.30 -16.98 -30.18
CA ARG A 186 -64.76 -16.97 -30.39
C ARG A 186 -65.42 -15.64 -30.00
N ALA A 187 -64.79 -14.53 -30.37
CA ALA A 187 -65.42 -13.21 -30.40
C ALA A 187 -65.45 -12.68 -31.84
#